data_AF-A0A934DTE5-F1
#
_entry.id   AF-A0A934DTE5-F1
#
_cell.length_a   1.000
_cell.length_b   1.000
_cell.length_c   1.000
_cell.angle_alpha   90.00
_cell.angle_beta   90.00
_cell.angle_gamma   90.00
#
_symmetry.space_group_name_H-M   'P 1'
#
loop_
_entity.id
_entity.type
_entity.pdbx_description
1 polymer ?
#
loop_
_entity_poly.entity_id
_entity_poly.type
_entity_poly.pdbx_seq_one_letter_code
_entity_poly.pdbx_strand_id
1 'polypeptide(L)'
;MKVAELIEILEDMDPEAEVLIGSQENWPFEYDVAGVVTREDVLDDADDEDAPERTDGTALNDVFIVEGTQLRYGSNRMWKAARR
;
A
#
# COMPACT_ATOMS: atom_id res chain seq x y z
N MET A 1 0.26 -11.14 1.08
CA MET A 1 -0.95 -10.69 0.39
C MET A 1 -0.62 -10.50 -1.09
N LYS A 2 -1.28 -11.25 -1.96
CA LYS A 2 -1.26 -11.08 -3.42
C LYS A 2 -2.39 -10.13 -3.83
N VAL A 3 -2.32 -9.60 -5.05
CA VAL A 3 -3.35 -8.69 -5.58
C VAL A 3 -4.74 -9.34 -5.58
N ALA A 4 -4.85 -10.59 -6.00
CA ALA A 4 -6.13 -11.31 -6.02
C ALA A 4 -6.74 -11.47 -4.61
N GLU A 5 -5.91 -11.75 -3.59
CA GLU A 5 -6.38 -11.87 -2.20
C GLU A 5 -6.88 -10.52 -1.66
N LEU A 6 -6.23 -9.41 -2.05
CA LEU A 6 -6.68 -8.07 -1.68
C LEU A 6 -8.00 -7.71 -2.35
N ILE A 7 -8.16 -8.03 -3.63
CA ILE A 7 -9.41 -7.80 -4.37
C ILE A 7 -10.56 -8.54 -3.70
N GLU A 8 -10.39 -9.83 -3.39
CA GLU A 8 -11.42 -10.63 -2.72
C GLU A 8 -11.85 -10.01 -1.38
N ILE A 9 -10.91 -9.49 -0.58
CA ILE A 9 -11.22 -8.80 0.68
C ILE A 9 -12.01 -7.49 0.45
N LEU A 10 -11.64 -6.72 -0.58
CA LEU A 10 -12.27 -5.43 -0.88
C LEU A 10 -13.67 -5.60 -1.50
N GLU A 11 -13.90 -6.66 -2.27
CA GLU A 11 -15.19 -6.96 -2.90
C GLU A 11 -16.32 -7.18 -1.88
N ASP A 12 -15.99 -7.60 -0.65
CA ASP A 12 -16.96 -7.78 0.45
C ASP A 12 -17.33 -6.47 1.17
N MET A 13 -16.65 -5.34 0.86
CA MET A 13 -16.86 -4.06 1.52
C MET A 13 -17.89 -3.18 0.81
N ASP A 14 -18.31 -2.07 1.44
CA ASP A 14 -19.14 -1.06 0.78
C ASP A 14 -18.34 -0.40 -0.36
N PRO A 15 -18.78 -0.52 -1.63
CA PRO A 15 -18.05 0.01 -2.78
C PRO A 15 -17.95 1.54 -2.81
N GLU A 16 -18.79 2.23 -2.04
CA GLU A 16 -18.78 3.70 -1.93
C GLU A 16 -17.95 4.19 -0.72
N ALA A 17 -17.34 3.29 0.04
CA ALA A 17 -16.50 3.67 1.16
C ALA A 17 -15.11 4.15 0.72
N GLU A 18 -14.58 5.14 1.43
CA GLU A 18 -13.21 5.64 1.25
C GLU A 18 -12.18 4.58 1.67
N VAL A 19 -11.12 4.43 0.88
CA VAL A 19 -9.97 3.57 1.20
C VAL A 19 -8.88 4.42 1.84
N LEU A 20 -8.45 4.05 3.05
CA LEU A 20 -7.45 4.78 3.83
C LEU A 20 -6.27 3.87 4.19
N ILE A 21 -5.07 4.46 4.27
CA ILE A 21 -3.88 3.79 4.80
C ILE A 21 -3.74 4.11 6.28
N GLY A 22 -3.75 3.08 7.12
CA GLY A 22 -3.34 3.16 8.51
C GLY A 22 -1.83 2.98 8.63
N SER A 23 -1.12 4.01 9.07
CA SER A 23 0.35 4.01 9.19
C SER A 23 0.80 4.17 10.64
N GLN A 24 1.99 3.64 10.94
CA GLN A 24 2.69 3.70 12.24
C GLN A 24 1.91 3.14 13.46
N GLU A 25 2.08 1.86 13.80
CA GLU A 25 1.32 1.18 14.90
C GLU A 25 1.41 1.90 16.26
N ASN A 26 2.56 2.50 16.57
CA ASN A 26 2.77 3.23 17.82
C ASN A 26 2.23 4.68 17.79
N TRP A 27 2.03 5.26 16.61
CA TRP A 27 1.54 6.62 16.38
C TRP A 27 0.55 6.60 15.22
N PRO A 28 -0.67 6.09 15.45
CA PRO A 28 -1.56 5.73 14.36
C PRO A 28 -2.00 6.97 13.59
N PHE A 29 -1.72 6.97 12.29
CA PHE A 29 -2.13 8.00 11.36
C PHE A 29 -2.98 7.43 10.25
N GLU A 30 -3.95 8.22 9.80
CA GLU A 30 -4.76 7.95 8.61
C GLU A 30 -4.27 8.81 7.45
N TYR A 31 -4.00 8.17 6.32
CA TYR A 31 -3.65 8.81 5.06
C TYR A 31 -4.69 8.44 4.00
N ASP A 32 -4.94 9.35 3.04
CA ASP A 32 -5.58 8.96 1.80
C ASP A 32 -4.64 8.15 0.91
N VAL A 33 -5.20 7.51 -0.12
CA VAL A 33 -4.44 6.80 -1.15
C VAL A 33 -4.22 7.77 -2.32
N ALA A 34 -2.97 8.14 -2.58
CA ALA A 34 -2.62 8.95 -3.73
C ALA A 34 -2.75 8.17 -5.05
N GLY A 35 -2.47 6.87 -5.00
CA GLY A 35 -2.58 5.99 -6.15
C GLY A 35 -2.02 4.59 -5.89
N VAL A 36 -2.05 3.79 -6.95
CA VAL A 36 -1.50 2.44 -6.99
C VAL A 36 -0.56 2.37 -8.19
N VAL A 37 0.66 1.89 -7.96
CA VAL A 37 1.68 1.73 -9.00
C VAL A 37 2.30 0.35 -8.92
N THR A 38 2.85 -0.12 -10.03
CA THR A 38 3.71 -1.31 -10.05
C THR A 38 5.16 -0.93 -9.78
N ARG A 39 6.00 -1.92 -9.48
CA ARG A 39 7.45 -1.70 -9.43
C ARG A 39 8.00 -1.28 -10.79
N GLU A 40 7.48 -1.84 -11.88
CA GLU A 40 7.85 -1.45 -13.24
C GLU A 40 7.62 0.04 -13.51
N ASP A 41 6.52 0.62 -13.00
CA ASP A 41 6.19 2.04 -13.20
C ASP A 41 7.20 3.02 -12.56
N VAL A 42 8.02 2.56 -11.61
CA VAL A 42 8.97 3.40 -10.86
C VAL A 42 10.43 3.03 -11.11
N LEU A 43 10.69 2.09 -12.01
CA LEU A 43 12.03 1.80 -12.49
C LEU A 43 12.26 2.66 -13.73
N ASP A 44 13.06 3.72 -13.60
CA ASP A 44 13.49 4.53 -14.75
C ASP A 44 14.35 3.67 -15.70
N ASP A 45 14.30 3.99 -16.99
CA ASP A 45 14.96 3.28 -18.10
C ASP A 45 16.39 2.81 -17.76
N ALA A 46 16.54 1.52 -17.41
CA ALA A 46 17.72 0.62 -17.41
C ALA A 46 19.15 1.11 -17.03
N ASP A 47 19.40 2.41 -16.86
CA ASP A 47 20.70 3.09 -16.68
C ASP A 47 20.68 3.99 -15.42
N ASP A 48 19.68 3.85 -14.54
CA ASP A 48 19.69 4.50 -13.24
C ASP A 48 20.63 3.73 -12.29
N GLU A 49 21.87 4.21 -12.15
CA GLU A 49 22.89 3.65 -11.25
C GLU A 49 22.45 3.65 -9.77
N ASP A 50 21.42 4.44 -9.41
CA ASP A 50 20.83 4.49 -8.07
C ASP A 50 19.61 3.56 -7.92
N ALA A 51 19.24 2.80 -8.97
CA ALA A 51 18.14 1.85 -8.90
C ALA A 51 18.43 0.75 -7.87
N PRO A 52 17.48 0.43 -6.97
CA PRO A 52 17.68 -0.57 -5.94
C PRO A 52 17.95 -1.95 -6.57
N GLU A 53 18.97 -2.64 -6.06
CA GLU A 53 19.37 -3.96 -6.57
C GLU A 53 18.20 -4.95 -6.50
N ARG A 54 17.96 -5.65 -7.62
CA ARG A 54 16.88 -6.62 -7.73
C ARG A 54 17.24 -7.89 -6.96
N THR A 55 16.53 -8.11 -5.86
CA THR A 55 16.69 -9.28 -4.99
C THR A 55 15.43 -10.14 -4.99
N ASP A 56 15.51 -11.35 -4.44
CA ASP A 56 14.33 -12.22 -4.29
C ASP A 56 13.20 -11.47 -3.57
N GLY A 57 12.01 -11.45 -4.18
CA GLY A 57 10.87 -10.68 -3.68
C GLY A 57 10.74 -9.25 -4.22
N THR A 58 11.43 -8.92 -5.32
CA THR A 58 11.29 -7.63 -6.04
C THR A 58 10.80 -7.81 -7.49
N ALA A 59 9.67 -8.50 -7.66
CA ALA A 59 9.10 -8.72 -8.99
C ALA A 59 8.64 -7.40 -9.62
N LEU A 60 8.74 -7.28 -10.96
CA LEU A 60 8.33 -6.05 -11.69
C LEU A 60 6.84 -5.73 -11.47
N ASN A 61 6.02 -6.76 -11.35
CA ASN A 61 4.58 -6.65 -11.15
C ASN A 61 4.17 -6.58 -9.67
N ASP A 62 5.12 -6.40 -8.75
CA ASP A 62 4.76 -6.06 -7.37
C ASP A 62 4.00 -4.73 -7.37
N VAL A 63 2.95 -4.65 -6.55
CA VAL A 63 2.07 -3.48 -6.45
C VAL A 63 2.34 -2.71 -5.17
N PHE A 64 2.42 -1.39 -5.29
CA PHE A 64 2.50 -0.45 -4.18
C PHE A 64 1.20 0.35 -4.08
N ILE A 65 0.67 0.47 -2.86
CA ILE A 65 -0.34 1.48 -2.53
C ILE A 65 0.43 2.68 -1.99
N VAL A 66 0.32 3.82 -2.67
CA VAL A 66 1.09 5.03 -2.36
C VAL A 66 0.27 5.93 -1.44
N GLU A 67 0.81 6.27 -0.27
CA GLU A 67 0.19 7.21 0.64
C GLU A 67 0.18 8.62 0.06
N GLY A 68 -0.92 9.36 0.29
CA GLY A 68 -0.99 10.78 -0.01
C GLY A 68 -0.79 11.64 1.23
N THR A 69 -1.80 12.45 1.56
CA THR A 69 -1.75 13.40 2.67
C THR A 69 -2.20 12.76 3.98
N GLN A 70 -1.48 13.06 5.06
CA GLN A 70 -1.93 12.72 6.41
C GLN A 70 -3.22 13.49 6.74
N LEU A 71 -4.31 12.77 6.99
CA LEU A 71 -5.61 13.37 7.28
C LEU A 71 -5.81 13.63 8.78
N ARG A 72 -5.48 12.65 9.64
CA ARG A 72 -5.74 12.70 11.09
C ARG A 72 -5.04 11.59 11.87
N TYR A 73 -5.18 11.63 13.18
CA TYR A 73 -4.85 10.49 14.06
C TYR A 73 -5.87 9.36 13.86
N GLY A 74 -5.37 8.14 13.69
CA GLY A 74 -6.15 6.92 13.60
C GLY A 74 -6.27 6.18 14.93
N SER A 75 -6.77 4.94 14.87
CA SER A 75 -6.90 4.06 16.04
C SER A 75 -5.82 2.98 16.04
N ASN A 76 -5.13 2.81 17.17
CA ASN A 76 -4.20 1.69 17.38
C ASN A 76 -4.86 0.29 17.27
N ARG A 77 -6.20 0.23 17.23
CA ARG A 77 -6.94 -1.02 17.05
C ARG A 77 -6.90 -1.54 15.61
N MET A 78 -6.49 -0.73 14.64
CA MET A 78 -6.41 -1.11 13.21
C MET A 78 -5.56 -2.36 13.00
N TRP A 79 -4.35 -2.41 13.58
CA TRP A 79 -3.46 -3.58 13.46
C TRP A 79 -4.05 -4.85 14.08
N LYS A 80 -4.75 -4.72 15.22
CA LYS A 80 -5.44 -5.87 15.81
C LYS A 80 -6.60 -6.35 14.94
N ALA A 81 -7.33 -5.43 14.31
CA ALA A 81 -8.43 -5.75 13.41
C ALA A 81 -7.96 -6.32 12.06
N ALA A 82 -6.79 -5.92 11.56
CA ALA A 82 -6.22 -6.38 10.30
C ALA A 82 -5.54 -7.76 10.41
N ARG A 83 -5.05 -8.13 11.60
CA ARG A 83 -4.39 -9.44 11.87
C ARG A 83 -5.38 -10.59 12.14
N ARG A 84 -6.68 -10.31 12.18
CA ARG A 84 -7.72 -11.29 12.56
C ARG A 84 -8.07 -12.22 11.41
#